data_AF-A0A381PHE6-F1
#
_entry.id   AF-A0A381PHE6-F1
#
_cell.length_a   1.000
_cell.length_b   1.000
_cell.length_c   1.000
_cell.angle_alpha   90.00
_cell.angle_beta   90.00
_cell.angle_gamma   90.00
#
_symmetry.space_group_name_H-M   'P 1'
#
loop_
_entity.id
_entity.type
_entity.pdbx_description
1 polymer ?
#
loop_
_entity_poly.entity_id
_entity_poly.type
_entity_poly.pdbx_seq_one_letter_code
_entity_poly.pdbx_strand_id
1 'polypeptide(L)' 'MANRARKDNTVSSREDLAKHIEAFFKAGGKVQQIPSGVSGQTSTSGPRQIVLSHKTG' A
#
# COMPACT_ATOMS: atom_id res chain seq x y z
N MET A 1 -6.99 -19.73 19.19
CA MET A 1 -8.35 -19.33 18.77
C MET A 1 -8.28 -17.93 18.18
N ALA A 2 -8.37 -17.76 16.86
CA ALA A 2 -8.40 -16.44 16.23
C ALA A 2 -9.67 -16.31 15.37
N ASN A 3 -10.79 -15.98 16.01
CA ASN A 3 -11.98 -15.55 15.30
C ASN A 3 -11.90 -14.02 15.12
N ARG A 4 -11.24 -13.56 14.07
CA ARG A 4 -11.38 -12.15 13.66
C ARG A 4 -12.67 -12.06 12.87
N ALA A 5 -13.73 -11.59 13.53
CA ALA A 5 -14.94 -11.16 12.86
C ALA A 5 -14.55 -10.20 11.73
N ARG A 6 -14.92 -10.55 10.50
CA ARG A 6 -14.80 -9.65 9.34
C ARG A 6 -15.77 -8.50 9.62
N LYS A 7 -15.21 -7.35 9.98
CA LYS A 7 -15.98 -6.16 10.33
C LYS A 7 -16.82 -5.75 9.12
N ASP A 8 -18.09 -5.50 9.42
CA ASP A 8 -19.22 -5.33 8.52
C ASP A 8 -18.98 -4.41 7.32
N ASN A 9 -19.67 -4.71 6.22
CA ASN A 9 -19.89 -3.78 5.12
C ASN A 9 -20.65 -2.57 5.66
N THR A 10 -19.93 -1.59 6.18
CA THR A 10 -20.50 -0.32 6.61
C THR A 10 -21.11 0.36 5.39
N VAL A 11 -22.44 0.49 5.38
CA VAL A 11 -23.13 1.42 4.47
C VAL A 11 -22.72 2.82 4.90
N SER A 12 -21.64 3.32 4.30
CA SER A 12 -21.09 4.64 4.60
C SER A 12 -21.90 5.68 3.83
N SER A 13 -22.72 6.44 4.54
CA SER A 13 -23.36 7.63 3.97
C SER A 13 -22.31 8.73 3.72
N ARG A 14 -22.64 9.74 2.91
CA ARG A 14 -21.76 10.88 2.67
C ARG A 14 -21.50 11.65 3.97
N GLU A 15 -22.51 11.70 4.83
CA GLU A 15 -22.46 12.32 6.15
C GLU A 15 -21.48 11.60 7.08
N ASP A 16 -21.41 10.28 7.01
CA ASP A 16 -20.50 9.49 7.86
C ASP A 16 -19.04 9.65 7.43
N LEU A 17 -18.78 9.76 6.12
CA LEU A 17 -17.44 10.06 5.60
C LEU A 17 -16.95 11.42 6.08
N ALA A 18 -17.81 12.45 6.05
CA ALA A 18 -17.45 13.79 6.53
C ALA A 18 -17.03 13.77 8.01
N LYS A 19 -17.81 13.11 8.87
CA LYS A 19 -17.50 12.96 10.30
C LYS A 19 -16.18 12.26 10.54
N HIS A 20 -15.89 11.18 9.80
CA HIS A 20 -14.63 10.45 9.93
C HIS A 20 -13.43 11.29 9.49
N ILE A 21 -13.58 12.07 8.41
CA ILE A 21 -12.53 12.98 7.92
C ILE A 21 -12.24 14.07 8.96
N GLU A 22 -13.27 14.71 9.51
CA GLU A 22 -13.12 15.73 10.56
C GLU A 22 -12.44 15.18 11.81
N ALA A 23 -12.87 13.99 12.27
CA ALA A 23 -12.27 13.32 13.43
C ALA A 23 -10.78 12.98 13.19
N PHE A 24 -10.44 12.53 11.98
CA PHE A 24 -9.07 12.23 11.58
C PHE A 24 -8.17 13.47 11.66
N PHE A 25 -8.61 14.61 11.12
CA PHE A 25 -7.85 15.86 11.20
C PHE A 25 -7.78 16.42 12.63
N LYS A 26 -8.87 16.35 13.39
CA LYS A 26 -8.90 16.82 14.80
C LYS A 26 -7.96 16.02 15.70
N ALA A 27 -7.78 14.73 15.43
CA ALA A 27 -6.81 13.89 16.14
C ALA A 27 -5.35 14.18 15.78
N GLY A 28 -5.08 15.14 14.90
CA GLY A 28 -3.74 15.46 14.39
C GLY A 28 -3.26 14.51 13.30
N GLY A 29 -4.16 13.71 12.72
CA GLY A 29 -3.87 12.87 11.56
C GLY A 29 -3.47 13.72 10.36
N LYS A 30 -2.51 13.23 9.58
CA LYS A 30 -2.02 13.87 8.36
C LYS A 30 -2.18 12.93 7.18
N VAL A 31 -2.62 13.47 6.04
CA VAL A 31 -2.59 12.74 4.78
C VAL A 31 -1.14 12.61 4.36
N GLN A 32 -0.66 11.36 4.27
CA GLN A 32 0.68 11.10 3.77
C GLN A 32 0.69 11.25 2.26
N GLN A 33 1.38 12.27 1.77
CA GLN A 33 1.70 12.36 0.36
C GLN A 33 2.88 11.45 0.08
N ILE A 34 2.62 10.33 -0.60
CA ILE A 34 3.70 9.49 -1.10
C ILE A 34 4.30 10.23 -2.30
N PRO A 35 5.61 10.50 -2.32
CA PRO A 35 6.26 11.04 -3.50
C PRO A 35 5.93 10.15 -4.69
N SER A 36 5.47 10.72 -5.79
CA SER A 36 5.27 9.99 -7.04
C SER A 36 6.62 9.66 -7.66
N GLY A 37 7.38 8.75 -7.03
CA GLY A 37 8.49 8.04 -7.62
C GLY A 37 7.97 6.79 -8.31
N VAL A 38 8.70 6.29 -9.31
CA VAL A 38 8.31 5.08 -10.05
C VAL A 38 8.44 3.86 -9.14
N SER A 39 7.35 3.51 -8.47
CA SER A 39 7.24 2.24 -7.74
C SER A 39 7.54 1.09 -8.70
N GLY A 40 8.66 0.38 -8.46
CA GLY A 40 9.12 -0.75 -9.27
C GLY A 40 10.33 -0.50 -10.17
N GLN A 41 10.89 0.71 -10.22
CA GLN A 41 12.03 0.98 -11.11
C GLN A 41 13.36 0.55 -10.49
N THR A 42 13.80 -0.67 -10.81
CA THR A 42 15.19 -1.09 -10.59
C THR A 42 16.05 -0.41 -11.66
N SER A 43 16.86 0.58 -11.28
CA SER A 43 17.89 1.09 -12.19
C SER A 43 18.92 -0.01 -12.40
N THR A 44 18.96 -0.62 -13.58
CA THR A 44 20.11 -1.44 -13.98
C THR A 44 20.94 -0.68 -14.98
N SER A 45 21.57 0.38 -14.51
CA SER A 45 22.67 1.02 -15.23
C SER A 45 23.90 0.11 -15.11
N GLY A 46 23.96 -0.92 -15.97
CA GLY A 46 25.07 -1.85 -16.07
C GLY A 46 24.73 -3.02 -17.01
N PRO A 47 25.72 -3.62 -17.70
CA PRO A 47 25.49 -4.81 -18.53
C PRO A 47 24.92 -5.94 -17.68
N ARG A 48 23.67 -6.34 -17.93
CA ARG A 48 23.03 -7.48 -17.28
C ARG A 48 23.52 -8.79 -17.93
N GLN A 49 24.61 -9.37 -17.43
CA GLN A 49 25.02 -10.72 -17.82
C GLN A 49 24.26 -11.75 -16.98
N ILE A 50 23.31 -12.47 -17.58
CA ILE A 50 22.72 -13.66 -16.97
C ILE A 50 23.55 -14.85 -17.44
N VAL A 51 24.29 -15.49 -16.54
CA VAL A 51 25.00 -16.74 -16.82
C VAL A 51 24.08 -17.90 -16.48
N LEU A 52 23.55 -18.59 -17.49
CA LEU A 52 22.92 -19.91 -17.29
C LEU A 52 24.02 -20.98 -17.32
N SER A 53 24.38 -21.52 -16.16
CA SER A 53 25.12 -22.77 -16.09
C SER A 53 24.19 -23.95 -16.39
N HIS A 54 24.61 -24.85 -17.29
CA HIS A 54 23.92 -26.13 -17.49
C HIS A 54 24.16 -27.04 -16.28
N LYS A 55 23.09 -27.42 -15.57
CA LYS A 55 23.16 -28.51 -14.59
C LYS A 55 23.18 -29.83 -15.35
N THR A 56 24.36 -30.41 -15.55
CA THR A 56 24.48 -31.84 -15.90
C THR A 56 24.35 -32.63 -14.60
N GLY A 57 23.24 -33.33 -14.44
CA GLY A 57 22.96 -34.28 -13.38
C GLY A 57 21.88 -35.24 -13.83
#